data_AF-A0A7C6H1E4-F1
#
_entry.id   AF-A0A7C6H1E4-F1
#
_cell.length_a   1.000
_cell.length_b   1.000
_cell.length_c   1.000
_cell.angle_alpha   90.00
_cell.angle_beta   90.00
_cell.angle_gamma   90.00
#
_symmetry.space_group_name_H-M   'P 1'
#
loop_
_entity.id
_entity.type
_entity.pdbx_description
1 polymer ?
#
loop_
_entity_poly.entity_id
_entity_poly.type
_entity_poly.pdbx_seq_one_letter_code
_entity_poly.pdbx_strand_id
1 'polypeptide(L)'
;MKKRIALSITAFLAFASLSHTLLHSNYQPVSAAGGTAYASYGTPTIDADKDDRYDFSSVISLGAESTARCDVYALWDYDHVYVFSNIWDKTLSHIDNDVFDVTPWYSDSLEIFIDRTSSRSSNTNMPYGNVQLRVDLDNRLSGMCNGVIWAGKENNIESQVVTSAAKIWDDGTGYSIEIKIPLSIEYNGVTYAPTLNRGDDAADNRGSVGYDLMLNNAIDSSTRQDTYTWSAGVGAPAGWNTLRFMDEVPEELRTANIEKVFIPANSNIAAGAYAFSDTVCAFDKFLFYALDNNMETYSQGLSKFWSLTIDYRFEVEIEKIVVRTHADVYPTNFKVEYYNSKYSEWETVWDVENNPGVVMTLNIEDQIGQYFIDGPTITTRFVRFVPHTNVSNAQISYSYALYELQTFTPDRIQTVTRAATLDSPIDGTIPEPQGTVINNTPSDEIVDAPYSPKTVSLLSKTDTIMGWTILGLSISGLGIVLGICLFKHKKRKEIK
;
A
#
# COMPACT_ATOMS: atom_id res chain seq x y z
N MET A 1 44.99 -61.24 -36.31
CA MET A 1 44.03 -62.21 -35.73
C MET A 1 43.95 -62.00 -34.21
N LYS A 2 42.88 -62.49 -33.57
CA LYS A 2 42.39 -62.14 -32.22
C LYS A 2 43.27 -62.56 -31.02
N LYS A 3 43.29 -61.66 -30.00
CA LYS A 3 43.19 -61.86 -28.53
C LYS A 3 44.19 -62.75 -27.74
N ARG A 4 44.86 -62.12 -26.76
CA ARG A 4 45.04 -62.45 -25.30
C ARG A 4 46.01 -61.38 -24.72
N ILE A 5 45.99 -60.90 -23.47
CA ILE A 5 45.07 -61.01 -22.31
C ILE A 5 45.13 -59.67 -21.50
N ALA A 6 44.37 -59.51 -20.40
CA ALA A 6 44.25 -58.26 -19.64
C ALA A 6 45.35 -57.98 -18.58
N LEU A 7 45.50 -56.70 -18.19
CA LEU A 7 45.70 -56.32 -16.79
C LEU A 7 45.05 -54.94 -16.50
N SER A 8 44.60 -54.73 -15.26
CA SER A 8 43.79 -53.57 -14.84
C SER A 8 44.60 -52.61 -13.97
N ILE A 9 44.53 -51.30 -14.24
CA ILE A 9 44.86 -50.24 -13.27
C ILE A 9 43.83 -49.12 -13.39
N THR A 10 43.02 -48.96 -12.34
CA THR A 10 42.12 -47.82 -12.14
C THR A 10 42.92 -46.63 -11.63
N ALA A 11 42.85 -45.49 -12.31
CA ALA A 11 43.39 -44.22 -11.83
C ALA A 11 42.26 -43.22 -11.61
N PHE A 12 41.81 -43.11 -10.37
CA PHE A 12 40.90 -42.06 -9.90
C PHE A 12 41.67 -40.73 -9.87
N LEU A 13 41.15 -39.68 -10.52
CA LEU A 13 41.60 -38.31 -10.33
C LEU A 13 40.44 -37.49 -9.77
N ALA A 14 40.48 -37.27 -8.46
CA ALA A 14 39.50 -36.47 -7.76
C ALA A 14 39.85 -34.98 -7.83
N PHE A 15 39.01 -34.20 -8.51
CA PHE A 15 38.88 -32.77 -8.23
C PHE A 15 37.62 -32.58 -7.40
N ALA A 16 37.79 -32.44 -6.09
CA ALA A 16 36.70 -32.10 -5.18
C ALA A 16 36.60 -30.57 -5.06
N SER A 17 35.66 -29.96 -5.79
CA SER A 17 35.21 -28.60 -5.48
C SER A 17 34.19 -28.64 -4.35
N LEU A 18 34.41 -27.87 -3.29
CA LEU A 18 33.43 -27.69 -2.21
C LEU A 18 32.18 -26.97 -2.75
N SER A 19 31.05 -27.67 -2.79
CA SER A 19 29.72 -27.05 -2.86
C SER A 19 28.64 -28.05 -2.42
N HIS A 20 28.51 -28.26 -1.11
CA HIS A 20 27.41 -29.05 -0.53
C HIS A 20 27.02 -28.55 0.86
N THR A 21 26.29 -27.44 0.90
CA THR A 21 25.53 -27.04 2.09
C THR A 21 24.23 -26.34 1.70
N LEU A 22 23.10 -26.91 2.12
CA LEU A 22 21.77 -26.27 2.24
C LEU A 22 21.10 -25.73 0.95
N LEU A 23 20.47 -26.65 0.21
CA LEU A 23 19.16 -26.40 -0.40
C LEU A 23 18.13 -27.38 0.20
N HIS A 24 17.70 -27.09 1.44
CA HIS A 24 16.42 -27.60 1.93
C HIS A 24 15.35 -26.59 1.55
N SER A 25 14.82 -26.69 0.34
CA SER A 25 13.58 -26.01 -0.02
C SER A 25 12.45 -26.61 0.82
N ASN A 26 11.99 -25.89 1.84
CA ASN A 26 10.78 -26.24 2.56
C ASN A 26 9.60 -26.16 1.61
N TYR A 27 9.23 -27.28 1.00
CA TYR A 27 8.05 -27.40 0.15
C TYR A 27 6.80 -27.34 1.03
N GLN A 28 6.39 -26.11 1.37
CA GLN A 28 5.08 -25.87 1.97
C GLN A 28 4.01 -26.18 0.90
N PRO A 29 2.90 -26.84 1.26
CA PRO A 29 1.78 -26.97 0.34
C PRO A 29 1.26 -25.57 0.02
N VAL A 30 1.27 -25.22 -1.27
CA VAL A 30 0.81 -23.91 -1.75
C VAL A 30 -0.65 -23.74 -1.33
N SER A 31 -0.93 -22.70 -0.53
CA SER A 31 -2.29 -22.29 -0.20
C SER A 31 -3.05 -22.06 -1.50
N ALA A 32 -4.25 -22.64 -1.64
CA ALA A 32 -5.04 -22.47 -2.85
C ALA A 32 -5.33 -20.98 -3.07
N ALA A 33 -4.95 -20.47 -4.24
CA ALA A 33 -5.18 -19.09 -4.61
C ALA A 33 -6.68 -18.78 -4.68
N GLY A 34 -7.09 -17.76 -3.92
CA GLY A 34 -8.48 -17.43 -3.61
C GLY A 34 -8.96 -16.07 -4.14
N GLY A 35 -8.07 -15.30 -4.78
CA GLY A 35 -8.43 -14.05 -5.45
C GLY A 35 -9.41 -14.31 -6.60
N THR A 36 -10.37 -13.40 -6.75
CA THR A 36 -11.30 -13.39 -7.89
C THR A 36 -11.30 -12.01 -8.52
N ALA A 37 -11.23 -11.99 -9.85
CA ALA A 37 -11.40 -10.81 -10.69
C ALA A 37 -12.55 -11.05 -11.66
N TYR A 38 -13.08 -9.97 -12.23
CA TYR A 38 -14.29 -9.94 -13.03
C TYR A 38 -14.04 -9.16 -14.31
N ALA A 39 -14.16 -9.84 -15.45
CA ALA A 39 -14.11 -9.24 -16.77
C ALA A 39 -15.54 -8.99 -17.29
N SER A 40 -15.80 -7.77 -17.73
CA SER A 40 -17.02 -7.38 -18.43
C SER A 40 -16.98 -7.82 -19.90
N TYR A 41 -18.13 -8.06 -20.51
CA TYR A 41 -18.21 -8.45 -21.91
C TYR A 41 -17.84 -7.29 -22.83
N GLY A 42 -16.92 -7.47 -23.76
CA GLY A 42 -16.48 -6.43 -24.67
C GLY A 42 -15.33 -6.86 -25.57
N THR A 43 -15.26 -6.26 -26.76
CA THR A 43 -14.21 -6.46 -27.76
C THR A 43 -13.53 -5.11 -28.02
N PRO A 44 -12.36 -4.85 -27.41
CA PRO A 44 -11.62 -3.61 -27.60
C PRO A 44 -10.82 -3.60 -28.92
N THR A 45 -10.29 -2.43 -29.27
CA THR A 45 -9.28 -2.28 -30.33
C THR A 45 -7.88 -2.51 -29.75
N ILE A 46 -7.09 -3.42 -30.33
CA ILE A 46 -5.75 -3.74 -29.78
C ILE A 46 -4.71 -2.74 -30.28
N ASP A 47 -4.60 -1.60 -29.60
CA ASP A 47 -3.65 -0.52 -29.90
C ASP A 47 -2.91 0.02 -28.67
N ALA A 48 -3.19 -0.52 -27.48
CA ALA A 48 -2.64 -0.08 -26.20
C ALA A 48 -3.03 1.35 -25.78
N ASP A 49 -4.13 1.87 -26.30
CA ASP A 49 -4.91 2.94 -25.66
C ASP A 49 -6.12 2.34 -24.91
N LYS A 50 -6.46 2.90 -23.74
CA LYS A 50 -7.49 2.31 -22.88
C LYS A 50 -8.90 2.61 -23.39
N ASP A 51 -9.56 1.62 -23.97
CA ASP A 51 -11.00 1.68 -24.27
C ASP A 51 -11.85 1.87 -22.99
N ASP A 52 -12.83 2.79 -23.02
CA ASP A 52 -13.79 3.08 -21.93
C ASP A 52 -14.44 1.81 -21.34
N ARG A 53 -14.57 0.75 -22.14
CA ARG A 53 -15.21 -0.50 -21.71
C ARG A 53 -14.45 -1.19 -20.58
N TYR A 54 -13.13 -1.00 -20.46
CA TYR A 54 -12.33 -1.55 -19.35
C TYR A 54 -12.74 -1.01 -17.97
N ASP A 55 -13.35 0.17 -17.88
CA ASP A 55 -13.85 0.73 -16.60
C ASP A 55 -15.08 -0.02 -16.04
N PHE A 56 -15.67 -0.92 -16.84
CA PHE A 56 -16.76 -1.81 -16.43
C PHE A 56 -16.28 -3.16 -15.91
N SER A 57 -14.98 -3.35 -15.71
CA SER A 57 -14.37 -4.54 -15.11
C SER A 57 -13.77 -4.26 -13.72
N SER A 58 -13.36 -5.30 -12.99
CA SER A 58 -12.52 -5.13 -11.80
C SER A 58 -11.09 -4.78 -12.20
N VAL A 59 -10.44 -3.89 -11.45
CA VAL A 59 -8.99 -3.64 -11.54
C VAL A 59 -8.20 -4.59 -10.64
N ILE A 60 -7.01 -4.98 -11.08
CA ILE A 60 -5.98 -5.64 -10.27
C ILE A 60 -4.75 -4.73 -10.28
N SER A 61 -4.38 -4.19 -9.13
CA SER A 61 -3.17 -3.39 -8.98
C SER A 61 -1.99 -4.25 -8.52
N LEU A 62 -0.82 -4.06 -9.12
CA LEU A 62 0.45 -4.71 -8.73
C LEU A 62 1.55 -3.68 -8.53
N GLY A 63 2.57 -4.02 -7.73
CA GLY A 63 3.80 -3.23 -7.60
C GLY A 63 3.77 -2.17 -6.51
N ALA A 64 4.69 -1.20 -6.63
CA ALA A 64 4.93 -0.17 -5.63
C ALA A 64 5.34 1.17 -6.25
N GLU A 65 4.82 2.27 -5.70
CA GLU A 65 5.14 3.67 -6.07
C GLU A 65 6.64 3.99 -6.07
N SER A 66 7.43 3.22 -5.31
CA SER A 66 8.87 3.39 -5.16
C SER A 66 9.66 2.99 -6.41
N THR A 67 9.14 2.08 -7.22
CA THR A 67 9.86 1.38 -8.29
C THR A 67 9.00 1.32 -9.55
N ALA A 68 8.17 0.28 -9.67
CA ALA A 68 7.20 0.11 -10.74
C ALA A 68 5.87 -0.40 -10.19
N ARG A 69 4.76 0.04 -10.78
CA ARG A 69 3.39 -0.40 -10.46
C ARG A 69 2.55 -0.50 -11.71
N CYS A 70 1.47 -1.28 -11.67
CA CYS A 70 0.52 -1.33 -12.77
C CYS A 70 -0.92 -1.57 -12.31
N ASP A 71 -1.86 -1.04 -13.08
CA ASP A 71 -3.28 -1.35 -12.97
C ASP A 71 -3.68 -2.20 -14.18
N VAL A 72 -4.17 -3.41 -13.93
CA VAL A 72 -4.55 -4.39 -14.95
C VAL A 72 -6.06 -4.55 -14.98
N TYR A 73 -6.63 -4.49 -16.18
CA TYR A 73 -8.05 -4.65 -16.46
C TYR A 73 -8.23 -5.80 -17.46
N ALA A 74 -9.36 -6.50 -17.40
CA ALA A 74 -9.69 -7.55 -18.36
C ALA A 74 -11.09 -7.37 -18.94
N LEU A 75 -11.25 -7.63 -20.24
CA LEU A 75 -12.53 -7.83 -20.92
C LEU A 75 -12.57 -9.24 -21.51
N TRP A 76 -13.74 -9.68 -21.96
CA TRP A 76 -13.88 -10.95 -22.66
C TRP A 76 -14.97 -10.88 -23.73
N ASP A 77 -14.84 -11.71 -24.76
CA ASP A 77 -15.96 -12.09 -25.63
C ASP A 77 -16.02 -13.62 -25.74
N TYR A 78 -16.88 -14.16 -26.61
CA TYR A 78 -17.02 -15.63 -26.72
C TYR A 78 -15.78 -16.35 -27.25
N ASP A 79 -14.82 -15.62 -27.81
CA ASP A 79 -13.65 -16.16 -28.49
C ASP A 79 -12.33 -15.75 -27.78
N HIS A 80 -12.30 -14.66 -27.00
CA HIS A 80 -11.07 -14.10 -26.41
C HIS A 80 -11.24 -13.54 -24.98
N VAL A 81 -10.12 -13.52 -24.23
CA VAL A 81 -9.87 -12.56 -23.15
C VAL A 81 -9.03 -11.42 -23.72
N TYR A 82 -9.31 -10.21 -23.27
CA TYR A 82 -8.54 -9.01 -23.54
C TYR A 82 -7.98 -8.51 -22.22
N VAL A 83 -6.68 -8.20 -22.16
CA VAL A 83 -6.05 -7.66 -20.96
C VAL A 83 -5.36 -6.36 -21.34
N PHE A 84 -5.69 -5.28 -20.64
CA PHE A 84 -5.06 -3.97 -20.76
C PHE A 84 -4.36 -3.63 -19.44
N SER A 85 -3.21 -2.99 -19.52
CA SER A 85 -2.52 -2.46 -18.34
C SER A 85 -1.85 -1.12 -18.62
N ASN A 86 -1.97 -0.21 -17.65
CA ASN A 86 -1.09 0.95 -17.51
C ASN A 86 -0.02 0.62 -16.48
N ILE A 87 1.24 0.80 -16.86
CA ILE A 87 2.41 0.45 -16.06
C ILE A 87 3.23 1.73 -15.86
N TRP A 88 3.29 2.22 -14.62
CA TRP A 88 4.16 3.31 -14.21
C TRP A 88 5.50 2.72 -13.82
N ASP A 89 6.57 3.21 -14.42
CA ASP A 89 7.93 2.73 -14.18
C ASP A 89 8.92 3.89 -14.19
N LYS A 90 9.83 3.91 -13.22
CA LYS A 90 10.85 4.95 -13.11
C LYS A 90 12.03 4.74 -14.04
N THR A 91 12.26 3.51 -14.52
CA THR A 91 13.45 3.16 -15.30
C THR A 91 13.09 2.21 -16.44
N LEU A 92 12.54 2.76 -17.53
CA LEU A 92 12.20 1.96 -18.72
C LEU A 92 13.44 1.24 -19.28
N SER A 93 13.41 -0.09 -19.21
CA SER A 93 14.52 -1.00 -19.51
C SER A 93 14.06 -2.23 -20.30
N HIS A 94 14.77 -2.50 -21.39
CA HIS A 94 14.56 -3.68 -22.22
C HIS A 94 15.87 -4.44 -22.43
N ILE A 95 15.77 -5.76 -22.56
CA ILE A 95 16.93 -6.60 -22.89
C ILE A 95 17.32 -6.42 -24.37
N ASP A 96 18.62 -6.52 -24.66
CA ASP A 96 19.15 -6.51 -26.03
C ASP A 96 18.54 -7.64 -26.88
N ASN A 97 18.23 -7.34 -28.15
CA ASN A 97 17.60 -8.31 -29.06
C ASN A 97 18.40 -9.61 -29.23
N ASP A 98 19.74 -9.56 -29.16
CA ASP A 98 20.61 -10.73 -29.32
C ASP A 98 20.50 -11.76 -28.17
N VAL A 99 19.88 -11.39 -27.04
CA VAL A 99 19.69 -12.25 -25.85
C VAL A 99 18.23 -12.37 -25.40
N PHE A 100 17.30 -11.68 -26.08
CA PHE A 100 15.86 -11.72 -25.80
C PHE A 100 15.30 -13.15 -25.75
N ASP A 101 15.74 -14.03 -26.65
CA ASP A 101 15.28 -15.42 -26.72
C ASP A 101 15.75 -16.29 -25.55
N VAL A 102 16.71 -15.82 -24.74
CA VAL A 102 17.36 -16.60 -23.67
C VAL A 102 16.88 -16.16 -22.28
N THR A 103 16.75 -14.85 -22.05
CA THR A 103 16.32 -14.27 -20.77
C THR A 103 15.24 -13.20 -20.96
N PRO A 104 14.11 -13.50 -21.62
CA PRO A 104 13.09 -12.51 -21.97
C PRO A 104 12.58 -11.73 -20.74
N TRP A 105 12.44 -12.40 -19.59
CA TRP A 105 12.00 -11.85 -18.30
C TRP A 105 12.94 -10.80 -17.66
N TYR A 106 14.04 -10.40 -18.32
CA TYR A 106 14.89 -9.27 -17.89
C TYR A 106 14.57 -7.95 -18.63
N SER A 107 13.39 -7.85 -19.24
CA SER A 107 12.81 -6.56 -19.72
C SER A 107 11.59 -6.20 -18.90
N ASP A 108 11.28 -4.91 -18.78
CA ASP A 108 10.01 -4.49 -18.17
C ASP A 108 8.86 -5.07 -18.98
N SER A 109 7.95 -5.76 -18.28
CA SER A 109 6.94 -6.56 -18.94
C SER A 109 5.81 -6.98 -18.02
N LEU A 110 4.64 -7.16 -18.64
CA LEU A 110 3.51 -7.83 -18.03
C LEU A 110 3.46 -9.28 -18.49
N GLU A 111 3.35 -10.20 -17.55
CA GLU A 111 3.02 -11.60 -17.80
C GLU A 111 1.58 -11.90 -17.36
N ILE A 112 0.87 -12.64 -18.21
CA ILE A 112 -0.51 -13.08 -18.03
C ILE A 112 -0.52 -14.60 -18.05
N PHE A 113 -1.10 -15.21 -17.01
CA PHE A 113 -1.24 -16.65 -16.88
C PHE A 113 -2.71 -17.05 -17.06
N ILE A 114 -2.99 -18.05 -17.89
CA ILE A 114 -4.34 -18.51 -18.21
C ILE A 114 -4.41 -20.04 -18.08
N ASP A 115 -5.32 -20.56 -17.24
CA ASP A 115 -5.80 -21.96 -17.29
C ASP A 115 -7.19 -21.97 -17.92
N ARG A 116 -7.23 -22.21 -19.24
CA ARG A 116 -8.49 -22.22 -20.01
C ARG A 116 -9.48 -23.26 -19.48
N THR A 117 -8.99 -24.35 -18.93
CA THR A 117 -9.81 -25.48 -18.46
C THR A 117 -10.23 -25.37 -17.01
N SER A 118 -9.73 -24.37 -16.27
CA SER A 118 -9.80 -24.31 -14.80
C SER A 118 -9.36 -25.61 -14.12
N SER A 119 -8.38 -26.32 -14.72
CA SER A 119 -7.82 -27.58 -14.22
C SER A 119 -7.17 -27.44 -12.85
N ARG A 120 -6.66 -26.25 -12.52
CA ARG A 120 -5.84 -25.95 -11.33
C ARG A 120 -4.73 -27.00 -11.14
N SER A 121 -4.06 -27.34 -12.25
CA SER A 121 -3.03 -28.37 -12.28
C SER A 121 -1.88 -28.07 -11.32
N SER A 122 -1.43 -29.07 -10.57
CA SER A 122 -0.20 -28.99 -9.75
C SER A 122 1.09 -29.16 -10.57
N ASN A 123 0.99 -29.33 -11.89
CA ASN A 123 2.14 -29.50 -12.77
C ASN A 123 2.76 -28.14 -13.13
N THR A 124 3.96 -27.86 -12.63
CA THR A 124 4.75 -26.65 -12.91
C THR A 124 5.11 -26.47 -14.38
N ASN A 125 5.02 -27.53 -15.20
CA ASN A 125 5.25 -27.44 -16.63
C ASN A 125 4.02 -26.93 -17.41
N MET A 126 2.96 -26.43 -16.77
CA MET A 126 1.77 -25.85 -17.43
C MET A 126 1.23 -26.73 -18.59
N PRO A 127 0.52 -27.84 -18.29
CA PRO A 127 0.03 -28.75 -19.32
C PRO A 127 -0.94 -28.03 -20.29
N TYR A 128 -1.10 -28.55 -21.51
CA TYR A 128 -1.94 -27.94 -22.56
C TYR A 128 -3.30 -27.43 -22.06
N GLY A 129 -3.69 -26.25 -22.57
CA GLY A 129 -4.76 -25.43 -22.01
C GLY A 129 -4.27 -24.40 -21.00
N ASN A 130 -3.09 -24.59 -20.42
CA ASN A 130 -2.39 -23.61 -19.57
C ASN A 130 -1.29 -22.89 -20.35
N VAL A 131 -1.18 -21.58 -20.17
CA VAL A 131 -0.14 -20.75 -20.80
C VAL A 131 0.28 -19.58 -19.91
N GLN A 132 1.57 -19.26 -19.94
CA GLN A 132 2.15 -17.99 -19.54
C GLN A 132 2.44 -17.21 -20.83
N LEU A 133 1.88 -16.01 -20.94
CA LEU A 133 2.12 -15.06 -22.02
C LEU A 133 2.82 -13.84 -21.43
N ARG A 134 3.82 -13.29 -22.10
CA ARG A 134 4.52 -12.07 -21.69
C ARG A 134 4.63 -11.10 -22.86
N VAL A 135 4.31 -9.84 -22.61
CA VAL A 135 4.53 -8.70 -23.50
C VAL A 135 5.50 -7.75 -22.79
N ASP A 136 6.52 -7.24 -23.48
CA ASP A 136 7.36 -6.16 -22.97
C ASP A 136 7.01 -4.80 -23.56
N LEU A 137 7.69 -3.75 -23.07
CA LEU A 137 7.52 -2.37 -23.53
C LEU A 137 7.77 -2.18 -25.04
N ASP A 138 8.51 -3.08 -25.69
CA ASP A 138 8.79 -3.09 -27.14
C ASP A 138 7.75 -3.93 -27.94
N ASN A 139 6.68 -4.40 -27.30
CA ASN A 139 5.67 -5.30 -27.86
C ASN A 139 6.24 -6.65 -28.36
N ARG A 140 7.34 -7.13 -27.77
CA ARG A 140 7.93 -8.44 -28.07
C ARG A 140 7.24 -9.51 -27.22
N LEU A 141 6.65 -10.50 -27.89
CA LEU A 141 6.00 -11.63 -27.23
C LEU A 141 7.01 -12.69 -26.79
N SER A 142 6.75 -13.28 -25.64
CA SER A 142 7.44 -14.48 -25.12
C SER A 142 6.52 -15.19 -24.12
N GLY A 143 6.93 -16.34 -23.59
CA GLY A 143 6.12 -17.06 -22.61
C GLY A 143 6.56 -18.49 -22.39
N MET A 144 5.66 -19.28 -21.80
CA MET A 144 5.86 -20.72 -21.60
C MET A 144 4.53 -21.48 -21.69
N CYS A 145 4.55 -22.63 -22.35
CA CYS A 145 3.46 -23.60 -22.34
C CYS A 145 4.05 -25.02 -22.42
N ASN A 146 3.43 -26.00 -21.74
CA ASN A 146 3.87 -27.40 -21.72
C ASN A 146 5.39 -27.58 -21.44
N GLY A 147 5.94 -26.74 -20.55
CA GLY A 147 7.35 -26.78 -20.13
C GLY A 147 8.34 -26.22 -21.14
N VAL A 148 7.85 -25.66 -22.25
CA VAL A 148 8.68 -25.05 -23.31
C VAL A 148 8.56 -23.54 -23.20
N ILE A 149 9.68 -22.90 -22.85
CA ILE A 149 9.85 -21.44 -22.94
C ILE A 149 10.01 -21.07 -24.42
N TRP A 150 9.42 -19.95 -24.82
CA TRP A 150 9.51 -19.40 -26.17
C TRP A 150 9.58 -17.87 -26.14
N ALA A 151 10.09 -17.31 -27.24
CA ALA A 151 10.21 -15.89 -27.50
C ALA A 151 9.96 -15.67 -29.01
N GLY A 152 9.38 -14.54 -29.40
CA GLY A 152 8.94 -14.28 -30.78
C GLY A 152 7.55 -14.87 -31.11
N LYS A 153 6.92 -14.36 -32.18
CA LYS A 153 5.55 -14.71 -32.59
C LYS A 153 5.47 -16.05 -33.32
N GLU A 154 6.54 -16.43 -33.98
CA GLU A 154 6.68 -17.60 -34.84
C GLU A 154 6.93 -18.90 -34.08
N ASN A 155 7.42 -18.83 -32.84
CA ASN A 155 8.03 -19.96 -32.14
C ASN A 155 7.06 -20.82 -31.31
N ASN A 156 5.78 -20.45 -31.20
CA ASN A 156 4.77 -21.28 -30.53
C ASN A 156 3.36 -21.13 -31.14
N ILE A 157 2.50 -22.13 -30.96
CA ILE A 157 1.09 -22.06 -31.39
C ILE A 157 0.32 -20.95 -30.65
N GLU A 158 0.62 -20.73 -29.37
CA GLU A 158 0.02 -19.64 -28.56
C GLU A 158 0.42 -18.27 -29.12
N SER A 159 1.70 -18.09 -29.46
CA SER A 159 2.23 -16.80 -29.93
C SER A 159 1.79 -16.44 -31.36
N GLN A 160 1.39 -17.43 -32.16
CA GLN A 160 0.84 -17.26 -33.50
C GLN A 160 -0.62 -16.77 -33.51
N VAL A 161 -1.38 -16.99 -32.42
CA VAL A 161 -2.81 -16.63 -32.31
C VAL A 161 -3.08 -15.45 -31.38
N VAL A 162 -2.09 -15.04 -30.58
CA VAL A 162 -2.13 -13.85 -29.72
C VAL A 162 -1.85 -12.59 -30.55
N THR A 163 -2.62 -11.53 -30.29
CA THR A 163 -2.34 -10.17 -30.79
C THR A 163 -2.02 -9.27 -29.62
N SER A 164 -1.04 -8.39 -29.76
CA SER A 164 -0.59 -7.49 -28.69
C SER A 164 -0.16 -6.13 -29.23
N ALA A 165 -0.30 -5.12 -28.39
CA ALA A 165 0.22 -3.76 -28.55
C ALA A 165 0.98 -3.36 -27.27
N ALA A 166 2.00 -2.53 -27.42
CA ALA A 166 2.64 -1.84 -26.31
C ALA A 166 2.98 -0.40 -26.75
N LYS A 167 2.91 0.54 -25.80
CA LYS A 167 3.02 1.98 -26.08
C LYS A 167 3.67 2.69 -24.89
N ILE A 168 4.92 3.13 -25.05
CA ILE A 168 5.57 4.03 -24.10
C ILE A 168 4.84 5.39 -24.10
N TRP A 169 4.63 5.98 -22.93
CA TRP A 169 3.97 7.28 -22.80
C TRP A 169 4.87 8.44 -23.23
N ASP A 170 4.27 9.53 -23.71
CA ASP A 170 4.99 10.70 -24.25
C ASP A 170 5.94 11.37 -23.23
N ASP A 171 5.70 11.20 -21.93
CA ASP A 171 6.53 11.72 -20.84
C ASP A 171 7.63 10.74 -20.36
N GLY A 172 7.62 9.49 -20.84
CA GLY A 172 8.57 8.45 -20.46
C GLY A 172 8.42 7.92 -19.03
N THR A 173 7.32 8.22 -18.32
CA THR A 173 7.08 7.78 -16.92
C THR A 173 6.43 6.40 -16.80
N GLY A 174 6.25 5.72 -17.94
CA GLY A 174 5.56 4.44 -18.02
C GLY A 174 5.20 4.04 -19.43
N TYR A 175 4.41 2.98 -19.53
CA TYR A 175 3.96 2.38 -20.77
C TYR A 175 2.63 1.65 -20.58
N SER A 176 1.88 1.49 -21.66
CA SER A 176 0.68 0.67 -21.71
C SER A 176 0.96 -0.63 -22.47
N ILE A 177 0.35 -1.73 -22.02
CA ILE A 177 0.32 -3.02 -22.71
C ILE A 177 -1.14 -3.41 -22.93
N GLU A 178 -1.43 -3.93 -24.12
CA GLU A 178 -2.70 -4.59 -24.39
C GLU A 178 -2.50 -5.91 -25.15
N ILE A 179 -3.25 -6.94 -24.77
CA ILE A 179 -3.15 -8.29 -25.32
C ILE A 179 -4.51 -8.94 -25.50
N LYS A 180 -4.71 -9.52 -26.69
CA LYS A 180 -5.85 -10.36 -27.09
C LYS A 180 -5.43 -11.82 -27.06
N ILE A 181 -6.09 -12.60 -26.21
CA ILE A 181 -5.76 -13.99 -25.90
C ILE A 181 -6.94 -14.90 -26.25
N PRO A 182 -6.81 -15.86 -27.17
CA PRO A 182 -7.90 -16.79 -27.48
C PRO A 182 -8.31 -17.65 -26.27
N LEU A 183 -9.63 -17.70 -26.01
CA LEU A 183 -10.23 -18.56 -24.99
C LEU A 183 -10.16 -20.05 -25.34
N SER A 184 -10.00 -20.37 -26.63
CA SER A 184 -9.95 -21.73 -27.15
C SER A 184 -8.71 -21.92 -28.00
N ILE A 185 -7.98 -23.01 -27.74
CA ILE A 185 -6.88 -23.49 -28.60
C ILE A 185 -7.15 -24.95 -29.00
N GLU A 186 -6.69 -25.36 -30.18
CA GLU A 186 -6.66 -26.78 -30.58
C GLU A 186 -5.21 -27.26 -30.60
N TYR A 187 -4.94 -28.40 -29.96
CA TYR A 187 -3.64 -29.06 -30.03
C TYR A 187 -3.81 -30.58 -30.14
N ASN A 188 -3.18 -31.19 -31.14
CA ASN A 188 -3.30 -32.62 -31.46
C ASN A 188 -4.76 -33.13 -31.56
N GLY A 189 -5.68 -32.31 -32.09
CA GLY A 189 -7.10 -32.64 -32.21
C GLY A 189 -7.90 -32.57 -30.90
N VAL A 190 -7.32 -31.99 -29.84
CA VAL A 190 -8.00 -31.71 -28.57
C VAL A 190 -8.18 -30.21 -28.42
N THR A 191 -9.41 -29.77 -28.19
CA THR A 191 -9.75 -28.38 -27.90
C THR A 191 -9.63 -28.10 -26.39
N TYR A 192 -8.90 -27.06 -26.02
CA TYR A 192 -8.76 -26.58 -24.65
C TYR A 192 -9.43 -25.21 -24.54
N ALA A 193 -10.58 -25.16 -23.85
CA ALA A 193 -11.41 -23.98 -23.70
C ALA A 193 -12.17 -24.03 -22.36
N PRO A 194 -12.63 -22.89 -21.81
CA PRO A 194 -13.50 -22.87 -20.64
C PRO A 194 -14.90 -23.37 -20.98
N THR A 195 -15.60 -23.84 -19.95
CA THR A 195 -17.05 -24.04 -20.06
C THR A 195 -17.73 -22.68 -19.96
N LEU A 196 -18.40 -22.26 -21.04
CA LEU A 196 -19.16 -21.01 -21.08
C LEU A 196 -20.67 -21.30 -21.07
N ASN A 197 -21.41 -20.65 -20.17
CA ASN A 197 -22.88 -20.69 -20.16
C ASN A 197 -23.46 -19.53 -21.00
N ARG A 198 -24.14 -19.89 -22.09
CA ARG A 198 -24.75 -18.95 -23.04
C ARG A 198 -26.26 -18.74 -22.81
N GLY A 199 -26.84 -19.30 -21.75
CA GLY A 199 -28.23 -19.02 -21.36
C GLY A 199 -28.40 -17.61 -20.76
N ASP A 200 -29.55 -16.97 -20.97
CA ASP A 200 -29.80 -15.60 -20.47
C ASP A 200 -29.77 -15.50 -18.94
N ASP A 201 -29.97 -16.63 -18.24
CA ASP A 201 -29.85 -16.80 -16.80
C ASP A 201 -28.40 -16.75 -16.27
N ALA A 202 -27.42 -16.64 -17.16
CA ALA A 202 -25.99 -16.68 -16.84
C ALA A 202 -25.25 -15.34 -17.04
N ALA A 203 -25.95 -14.22 -17.21
CA ALA A 203 -25.33 -12.89 -17.38
C ALA A 203 -24.32 -12.55 -16.25
N ASP A 204 -24.63 -12.96 -15.01
CA ASP A 204 -23.78 -12.73 -13.83
C ASP A 204 -22.61 -13.73 -13.69
N ASN A 205 -22.57 -14.79 -14.49
CA ASN A 205 -21.45 -15.72 -14.56
C ASN A 205 -21.51 -16.56 -15.85
N ARG A 206 -20.94 -16.02 -16.92
CA ARG A 206 -20.81 -16.66 -18.22
C ARG A 206 -19.77 -17.77 -18.23
N GLY A 207 -18.87 -17.81 -17.25
CA GLY A 207 -17.81 -18.82 -17.13
C GLY A 207 -16.60 -18.25 -16.40
N SER A 208 -15.52 -19.04 -16.35
CA SER A 208 -14.26 -18.60 -15.72
C SER A 208 -13.05 -19.37 -16.22
N VAL A 209 -11.87 -18.76 -16.06
CA VAL A 209 -10.55 -19.38 -16.23
C VAL A 209 -9.72 -19.23 -14.96
N GLY A 210 -8.72 -20.10 -14.77
CA GLY A 210 -7.63 -19.78 -13.85
C GLY A 210 -6.84 -18.61 -14.43
N TYR A 211 -6.48 -17.65 -13.58
CA TYR A 211 -5.88 -16.38 -14.00
C TYR A 211 -4.85 -15.91 -12.98
N ASP A 212 -3.68 -15.48 -13.45
CA ASP A 212 -2.68 -14.80 -12.61
C ASP A 212 -1.95 -13.75 -13.45
N LEU A 213 -1.24 -12.85 -12.77
CA LEU A 213 -0.51 -11.74 -13.36
C LEU A 213 0.85 -11.59 -12.70
N MET A 214 1.85 -11.18 -13.48
CA MET A 214 3.18 -10.81 -13.00
C MET A 214 3.66 -9.52 -13.67
N LEU A 215 4.13 -8.55 -12.90
CA LEU A 215 4.87 -7.39 -13.39
C LEU A 215 6.37 -7.63 -13.16
N ASN A 216 7.17 -7.56 -14.22
CA ASN A 216 8.63 -7.51 -14.16
C ASN A 216 9.10 -6.05 -14.24
N ASN A 217 10.03 -5.66 -13.36
CA ASN A 217 10.72 -4.36 -13.37
C ASN A 217 12.24 -4.60 -13.48
N ALA A 218 12.89 -4.04 -14.48
CA ALA A 218 14.32 -4.13 -14.74
C ALA A 218 15.00 -2.77 -14.67
N ILE A 219 16.18 -2.71 -14.05
CA ILE A 219 16.96 -1.46 -13.92
C ILE A 219 17.92 -1.23 -15.08
N ASP A 220 18.28 -2.29 -15.78
CA ASP A 220 19.16 -2.29 -16.94
C ASP A 220 18.90 -3.53 -17.81
N SER A 221 19.51 -3.60 -19.00
CA SER A 221 19.36 -4.68 -19.98
C SER A 221 19.95 -6.03 -19.54
N SER A 222 20.35 -6.19 -18.27
CA SER A 222 20.89 -7.41 -17.69
C SER A 222 20.32 -7.78 -16.32
N THR A 223 19.56 -6.88 -15.68
CA THR A 223 19.17 -7.00 -14.27
C THR A 223 17.69 -6.67 -14.05
N ARG A 224 16.87 -7.72 -13.82
CA ARG A 224 15.54 -7.55 -13.21
C ARG A 224 15.69 -7.19 -11.73
N GLN A 225 15.15 -6.04 -11.33
CA GLN A 225 15.16 -5.55 -9.95
C GLN A 225 14.05 -6.20 -9.13
N ASP A 226 12.80 -6.08 -9.58
CA ASP A 226 11.63 -6.52 -8.83
C ASP A 226 10.74 -7.47 -9.65
N THR A 227 9.83 -8.15 -8.95
CA THR A 227 8.80 -8.98 -9.54
C THR A 227 7.58 -8.97 -8.64
N TYR A 228 6.44 -8.54 -9.15
CA TYR A 228 5.19 -8.45 -8.40
C TYR A 228 4.16 -9.38 -8.99
N THR A 229 3.45 -10.15 -8.17
CA THR A 229 2.49 -11.18 -8.62
C THR A 229 1.14 -10.99 -7.94
N TRP A 230 0.05 -11.35 -8.62
CA TRP A 230 -1.29 -11.32 -8.01
C TRP A 230 -1.55 -12.54 -7.12
N SER A 231 -0.99 -13.70 -7.46
CA SER A 231 -0.88 -14.86 -6.57
C SER A 231 0.51 -15.53 -6.64
N ALA A 232 0.62 -16.70 -7.27
CA ALA A 232 1.88 -17.47 -7.31
C ALA A 232 2.79 -17.09 -8.50
N GLY A 233 2.24 -16.49 -9.55
CA GLY A 233 2.95 -16.17 -10.79
C GLY A 233 3.50 -17.43 -11.49
N VAL A 234 4.79 -17.42 -11.81
CA VAL A 234 5.50 -18.53 -12.47
C VAL A 234 5.47 -19.77 -11.57
N GLY A 235 4.69 -20.77 -11.97
CA GLY A 235 4.53 -21.99 -11.19
C GLY A 235 3.43 -22.90 -11.72
N ALA A 236 2.87 -23.71 -10.83
CA ALA A 236 1.77 -24.61 -11.16
C ALA A 236 0.42 -23.88 -11.15
N PRO A 237 -0.46 -24.10 -12.16
CA PRO A 237 -1.80 -23.49 -12.23
C PRO A 237 -2.70 -23.65 -10.99
N ALA A 238 -2.42 -24.60 -10.12
CA ALA A 238 -3.06 -24.75 -8.80
C ALA A 238 -2.97 -23.48 -7.92
N GLY A 239 -1.90 -22.70 -8.09
CA GLY A 239 -1.63 -21.45 -7.37
C GLY A 239 -2.11 -20.19 -8.09
N TRP A 240 -2.89 -20.30 -9.17
CA TRP A 240 -3.47 -19.14 -9.86
C TRP A 240 -4.87 -18.83 -9.33
N ASN A 241 -5.18 -17.53 -9.29
CA ASN A 241 -6.48 -16.97 -8.94
C ASN A 241 -7.53 -17.27 -10.04
N THR A 242 -8.68 -16.59 -10.05
CA THR A 242 -9.76 -16.84 -11.02
C THR A 242 -10.27 -15.56 -11.65
N LEU A 243 -10.38 -15.56 -12.98
CA LEU A 243 -11.08 -14.53 -13.75
C LEU A 243 -12.46 -15.05 -14.12
N ARG A 244 -13.50 -14.34 -13.69
CA ARG A 244 -14.90 -14.63 -14.03
C ARG A 244 -15.37 -13.72 -15.16
N PHE A 245 -16.21 -14.28 -16.02
CA PHE A 245 -16.79 -13.63 -17.18
C PHE A 245 -18.23 -13.21 -16.86
N MET A 246 -18.54 -11.93 -17.02
CA MET A 246 -19.88 -11.37 -16.80
C MET A 246 -20.26 -10.47 -17.99
N ASP A 247 -21.55 -10.34 -18.27
CA ASP A 247 -22.01 -9.39 -19.31
C ASP A 247 -21.76 -7.95 -18.87
N GLU A 248 -22.08 -7.66 -17.60
CA GLU A 248 -21.75 -6.42 -16.89
C GLU A 248 -21.24 -6.79 -15.48
N VAL A 249 -20.19 -6.11 -14.99
CA VAL A 249 -19.71 -6.30 -13.62
C VAL A 249 -20.35 -5.25 -12.70
N PRO A 250 -21.13 -5.65 -11.68
CA PRO A 250 -21.69 -4.74 -10.68
C PRO A 250 -20.61 -3.87 -10.01
N GLU A 251 -20.94 -2.64 -9.63
CA GLU A 251 -19.98 -1.68 -9.07
C GLU A 251 -19.33 -2.21 -7.78
N GLU A 252 -20.09 -2.91 -6.95
CA GLU A 252 -19.61 -3.59 -5.76
C GLU A 252 -18.56 -4.67 -6.05
N LEU A 253 -18.61 -5.33 -7.23
CA LEU A 253 -17.61 -6.32 -7.65
C LEU A 253 -16.42 -5.67 -8.38
N ARG A 254 -16.65 -4.58 -9.12
CA ARG A 254 -15.57 -3.74 -9.66
C ARG A 254 -14.71 -3.13 -8.56
N THR A 255 -15.32 -2.81 -7.42
CA THR A 255 -14.67 -2.20 -6.25
C THR A 255 -14.41 -3.16 -5.08
N ALA A 256 -14.72 -4.46 -5.20
CA ALA A 256 -14.56 -5.43 -4.10
C ALA A 256 -13.10 -5.62 -3.63
N ASN A 257 -12.13 -5.44 -4.53
CA ASN A 257 -10.70 -5.52 -4.23
C ASN A 257 -10.10 -4.15 -3.84
N ILE A 258 -10.95 -3.12 -3.73
CA ILE A 258 -10.58 -1.75 -3.36
C ILE A 258 -11.18 -1.46 -1.98
N GLU A 259 -10.37 -1.47 -0.93
CA GLU A 259 -10.85 -1.10 0.40
C GLU A 259 -11.19 0.40 0.42
N LYS A 260 -12.49 0.72 0.29
CA LYS A 260 -13.01 2.08 0.47
C LYS A 260 -12.92 2.45 1.96
N VAL A 261 -11.97 3.30 2.30
CA VAL A 261 -11.80 3.82 3.67
C VAL A 261 -12.65 5.07 3.81
N PHE A 262 -13.60 5.03 4.75
CA PHE A 262 -14.40 6.19 5.13
C PHE A 262 -13.67 6.96 6.23
N ILE A 263 -13.25 8.18 5.91
CA ILE A 263 -12.58 9.05 6.87
C ILE A 263 -13.58 10.10 7.37
N PRO A 264 -13.89 10.16 8.67
CA PRO A 264 -14.79 11.17 9.20
C PRO A 264 -14.24 12.60 9.01
N ALA A 265 -15.15 13.57 9.00
CA ALA A 265 -14.81 15.00 9.01
C ALA A 265 -13.89 15.35 10.19
N ASN A 266 -12.92 16.24 9.98
CA ASN A 266 -12.01 16.76 11.01
C ASN A 266 -11.29 15.66 11.84
N SER A 267 -10.88 14.57 11.18
CA SER A 267 -10.15 13.45 11.81
C SER A 267 -8.64 13.67 11.76
N ASN A 268 -7.92 13.44 12.86
CA ASN A 268 -6.45 13.32 12.82
C ASN A 268 -6.06 12.00 12.14
N ILE A 269 -5.77 12.04 10.85
CA ILE A 269 -5.39 10.86 10.04
C ILE A 269 -3.90 10.49 10.17
N ALA A 270 -3.08 11.32 10.80
CA ALA A 270 -1.71 10.94 11.14
C ALA A 270 -1.69 9.85 12.23
N ALA A 271 -2.71 9.81 13.08
CA ALA A 271 -2.87 8.80 14.11
C ALA A 271 -3.19 7.43 13.50
N GLY A 272 -2.19 6.53 13.48
CA GLY A 272 -2.28 5.22 12.84
C GLY A 272 -1.77 5.18 11.39
N ALA A 273 -1.18 6.28 10.89
CA ALA A 273 -0.40 6.28 9.66
C ALA A 273 1.01 5.70 9.90
N TYR A 274 1.73 5.35 8.83
CA TYR A 274 3.11 4.87 8.93
C TYR A 274 4.06 6.06 9.05
N ALA A 275 5.07 5.95 9.92
CA ALA A 275 6.13 6.95 10.07
C ALA A 275 7.47 6.36 9.63
N PHE A 276 8.20 7.07 8.77
CA PHE A 276 9.58 6.73 8.41
C PHE A 276 10.44 8.01 8.30
N SER A 277 11.75 7.83 8.11
CA SER A 277 12.70 8.92 7.93
C SER A 277 13.40 8.72 6.60
N ASP A 278 13.40 9.73 5.73
CA ASP A 278 14.11 9.74 4.45
C ASP A 278 15.65 9.75 4.62
N THR A 279 16.11 9.75 5.88
CA THR A 279 17.48 10.08 6.27
C THR A 279 18.02 9.09 7.30
N VAL A 280 19.29 8.70 7.14
CA VAL A 280 19.93 7.54 7.81
C VAL A 280 20.28 7.80 9.29
N CYS A 281 19.62 8.75 9.96
CA CYS A 281 20.05 9.29 11.26
C CYS A 281 18.90 9.58 12.25
N ALA A 282 17.72 9.00 12.06
CA ALA A 282 16.65 9.00 13.07
C ALA A 282 16.67 7.69 13.88
N PHE A 283 16.12 7.73 15.10
CA PHE A 283 15.70 6.49 15.77
C PHE A 283 14.41 6.00 15.10
N ASP A 284 14.55 5.17 14.08
CA ASP A 284 13.48 4.42 13.40
C ASP A 284 12.39 3.93 14.37
N LYS A 285 12.81 3.30 15.48
CA LYS A 285 11.96 2.72 16.53
C LYS A 285 11.13 3.72 17.33
N PHE A 286 11.29 5.03 17.14
CA PHE A 286 10.57 6.05 17.91
C PHE A 286 9.88 7.10 17.01
N LEU A 287 9.84 6.90 15.69
CA LEU A 287 9.15 7.81 14.76
C LEU A 287 7.63 7.81 14.93
N PHE A 288 7.05 6.69 15.37
CA PHE A 288 5.61 6.61 15.64
C PHE A 288 5.17 7.40 16.89
N TYR A 289 6.09 7.77 17.79
CA TYR A 289 5.77 8.59 18.96
C TYR A 289 5.33 10.01 18.61
N ALA A 290 5.69 10.55 17.44
CA ALA A 290 5.12 11.81 16.98
C ALA A 290 3.67 11.66 16.45
N LEU A 291 3.15 10.42 16.31
CA LEU A 291 1.85 10.14 15.69
C LEU A 291 0.85 9.47 16.66
N ASP A 292 1.24 9.17 17.90
CA ASP A 292 0.44 8.35 18.83
C ASP A 292 -0.61 9.15 19.65
N ASN A 293 -0.68 10.47 19.45
CA ASN A 293 -1.43 11.45 20.25
C ASN A 293 -1.06 11.50 21.75
N ASN A 294 0.13 11.04 22.15
CA ASN A 294 0.58 11.04 23.54
C ASN A 294 1.64 12.12 23.79
N MET A 295 1.26 13.15 24.55
CA MET A 295 2.15 14.27 24.90
C MET A 295 3.26 13.91 25.91
N GLU A 296 3.37 12.65 26.35
CA GLU A 296 4.48 12.15 27.19
C GLU A 296 5.62 11.50 26.35
N THR A 297 5.35 11.16 25.09
CA THR A 297 6.30 10.53 24.16
C THR A 297 6.74 11.52 23.07
N TYR A 298 7.92 11.30 22.47
CA TYR A 298 8.42 12.14 21.38
C TYR A 298 9.35 11.37 20.44
N SER A 299 9.32 11.74 19.16
CA SER A 299 10.32 11.32 18.17
C SER A 299 11.54 12.23 18.23
N GLN A 300 12.73 11.64 18.12
CA GLN A 300 14.00 12.37 18.14
C GLN A 300 14.98 11.87 17.07
N GLY A 301 15.53 12.80 16.29
CA GLY A 301 16.52 12.51 15.26
C GLY A 301 17.94 12.90 15.68
N LEU A 302 18.89 11.95 15.58
CA LEU A 302 20.29 12.10 16.03
C LEU A 302 21.14 13.05 15.18
N SER A 303 20.60 13.55 14.08
CA SER A 303 21.30 14.43 13.13
C SER A 303 20.53 15.73 12.92
N LYS A 304 21.28 16.78 12.58
CA LYS A 304 20.74 18.06 12.10
C LYS A 304 20.00 17.97 10.75
N PHE A 305 20.07 16.81 10.11
CA PHE A 305 19.45 16.50 8.82
C PHE A 305 18.46 15.34 8.93
N TRP A 306 17.78 15.16 10.07
CA TRP A 306 16.72 14.16 10.16
C TRP A 306 15.43 14.68 9.51
N SER A 307 14.51 13.77 9.17
CA SER A 307 13.15 14.08 8.73
C SER A 307 12.18 13.06 9.31
N LEU A 308 10.89 13.42 9.35
CA LEU A 308 9.81 12.46 9.59
C LEU A 308 8.81 12.57 8.46
N THR A 309 8.60 11.48 7.75
CA THR A 309 7.63 11.34 6.66
C THR A 309 6.49 10.43 7.13
N ILE A 310 5.25 10.92 6.97
CA ILE A 310 4.02 10.17 7.19
C ILE A 310 3.58 9.56 5.85
N ASP A 311 3.18 8.28 5.84
CA ASP A 311 2.45 7.63 4.76
C ASP A 311 1.05 7.21 5.24
N TYR A 312 0.00 7.82 4.65
CA TYR A 312 -1.39 7.49 4.95
C TYR A 312 -1.87 6.18 4.29
N ARG A 313 -1.09 5.63 3.35
CA ARG A 313 -1.39 4.49 2.44
C ARG A 313 -2.44 4.78 1.35
N PHE A 314 -2.96 6.00 1.29
CA PHE A 314 -3.93 6.46 0.30
C PHE A 314 -3.78 7.97 0.09
N GLU A 315 -4.23 8.50 -1.04
CA GLU A 315 -4.37 9.95 -1.20
C GLU A 315 -5.60 10.44 -0.43
N VAL A 316 -5.45 11.56 0.26
CA VAL A 316 -6.45 12.12 1.17
C VAL A 316 -6.35 13.64 1.20
N GLU A 317 -7.50 14.31 1.32
CA GLU A 317 -7.55 15.77 1.51
C GLU A 317 -7.18 16.12 2.96
N ILE A 318 -6.23 17.04 3.13
CA ILE A 318 -5.77 17.58 4.41
C ILE A 318 -6.03 19.08 4.41
N GLU A 319 -6.81 19.57 5.38
CA GLU A 319 -7.11 21.00 5.54
C GLU A 319 -6.13 21.70 6.50
N LYS A 320 -5.62 20.96 7.50
CA LYS A 320 -4.89 21.54 8.61
C LYS A 320 -3.81 20.60 9.13
N ILE A 321 -2.64 21.17 9.45
CA ILE A 321 -1.52 20.44 10.07
C ILE A 321 -1.21 21.07 11.43
N VAL A 322 -0.90 20.24 12.43
CA VAL A 322 -0.52 20.68 13.78
C VAL A 322 0.82 20.06 14.15
N VAL A 323 1.78 20.90 14.52
CA VAL A 323 3.12 20.48 14.95
C VAL A 323 3.29 20.84 16.42
N ARG A 324 3.69 19.90 17.27
CA ARG A 324 4.00 20.13 18.70
C ARG A 324 5.41 19.72 19.05
N THR A 325 6.12 20.60 19.75
CA THR A 325 7.58 20.48 20.01
C THR A 325 7.92 20.90 21.44
N HIS A 326 9.06 20.45 21.97
CA HIS A 326 9.51 20.77 23.34
C HIS A 326 10.16 22.15 23.44
N ALA A 327 9.93 22.88 24.52
CA ALA A 327 10.47 24.23 24.69
C ALA A 327 11.98 24.31 24.76
N ASP A 328 12.60 23.37 25.47
CA ASP A 328 14.06 23.34 25.60
C ASP A 328 14.76 22.79 24.34
N VAL A 329 14.00 22.29 23.35
CA VAL A 329 14.52 21.64 22.13
C VAL A 329 13.78 22.11 20.86
N TYR A 330 13.23 23.33 20.87
CA TYR A 330 12.45 23.87 19.76
C TYR A 330 13.26 23.94 18.45
N PRO A 331 12.77 23.37 17.34
CA PRO A 331 13.28 23.72 16.02
C PRO A 331 12.91 25.17 15.72
N THR A 332 13.88 26.08 15.83
CA THR A 332 13.73 27.51 15.49
C THR A 332 13.55 27.74 13.99
N ASN A 333 13.88 26.73 13.17
CA ASN A 333 13.59 26.66 11.74
C ASN A 333 13.22 25.21 11.39
N PHE A 334 12.03 25.03 10.84
CA PHE A 334 11.59 23.80 10.18
C PHE A 334 10.64 24.13 9.03
N LYS A 335 10.47 23.16 8.13
CA LYS A 335 9.42 23.10 7.13
C LYS A 335 8.46 21.96 7.38
N VAL A 336 7.25 22.14 6.89
CA VAL A 336 6.32 21.04 6.61
C VAL A 336 6.06 21.03 5.12
N GLU A 337 6.20 19.87 4.52
CA GLU A 337 6.13 19.63 3.09
C GLU A 337 5.11 18.52 2.80
N TYR A 338 4.58 18.49 1.58
CA TYR A 338 3.74 17.41 1.09
C TYR A 338 4.27 16.91 -0.25
N TYR A 339 4.03 15.64 -0.55
CA TYR A 339 4.38 15.10 -1.86
C TYR A 339 3.26 15.40 -2.85
N ASN A 340 3.55 16.21 -3.87
CA ASN A 340 2.61 16.47 -4.96
C ASN A 340 2.77 15.38 -6.02
N SER A 341 1.87 14.39 -5.99
CA SER A 341 1.85 13.25 -6.91
C SER A 341 1.76 13.66 -8.38
N LYS A 342 1.11 14.79 -8.69
CA LYS A 342 0.98 15.31 -10.06
C LYS A 342 2.30 15.79 -10.66
N TYR A 343 3.21 16.31 -9.84
CA TYR A 343 4.51 16.83 -10.28
C TYR A 343 5.69 15.97 -9.81
N SER A 344 5.42 14.90 -9.05
CA SER A 344 6.41 13.98 -8.47
C SER A 344 7.48 14.67 -7.61
N GLU A 345 7.13 15.77 -6.94
CA GLU A 345 8.04 16.57 -6.13
C GLU A 345 7.48 16.93 -4.74
N TRP A 346 8.35 17.40 -3.86
CA TRP A 346 7.99 17.88 -2.53
C TRP A 346 7.71 19.38 -2.56
N GLU A 347 6.49 19.78 -2.20
CA GLU A 347 6.10 21.18 -2.08
C GLU A 347 6.00 21.60 -0.60
N THR A 348 6.42 22.83 -0.29
CA THR A 348 6.39 23.36 1.07
C THR A 348 5.00 23.91 1.43
N VAL A 349 4.32 23.28 2.40
CA VAL A 349 3.09 23.79 3.03
C VAL A 349 3.42 24.94 3.98
N TRP A 350 4.50 24.79 4.74
CA TRP A 350 4.90 25.73 5.79
C TRP A 350 6.41 25.84 5.91
N ASP A 351 6.87 27.06 6.21
CA ASP A 351 8.27 27.39 6.50
C ASP A 351 8.30 28.45 7.61
N VAL A 352 8.97 28.13 8.73
CA VAL A 352 9.07 28.99 9.91
C VAL A 352 9.87 30.27 9.63
N GLU A 353 10.93 30.23 8.80
CA GLU A 353 11.72 31.43 8.49
C GLU A 353 10.90 32.45 7.72
N ASN A 354 10.00 31.97 6.86
CA ASN A 354 9.15 32.80 6.01
C ASN A 354 7.84 33.23 6.70
N ASN A 355 7.43 32.57 7.80
CA ASN A 355 6.15 32.83 8.48
C ASN A 355 6.26 32.98 10.02
N PRO A 356 7.09 33.89 10.56
CA PRO A 356 7.32 34.04 12.01
C PRO A 356 6.11 34.57 12.82
N GLY A 357 4.97 34.84 12.18
CA GLY A 357 3.85 35.58 12.76
C GLY A 357 2.61 34.76 13.16
N VAL A 358 2.51 33.47 12.81
CA VAL A 358 1.28 32.68 13.07
C VAL A 358 1.43 31.83 14.34
N VAL A 359 0.75 32.33 15.39
CA VAL A 359 0.26 31.60 16.58
C VAL A 359 1.15 30.46 17.09
N MET A 360 2.23 30.84 17.75
CA MET A 360 2.86 30.02 18.78
C MET A 360 2.08 30.20 20.10
N THR A 361 1.12 29.32 20.40
CA THR A 361 0.48 29.31 21.73
C THR A 361 1.38 28.53 22.69
N LEU A 362 2.34 29.22 23.28
CA LEU A 362 3.28 28.62 24.23
C LEU A 362 2.61 28.56 25.61
N ASN A 363 2.12 27.39 26.02
CA ASN A 363 1.62 27.21 27.38
C ASN A 363 2.82 27.08 28.34
N ILE A 364 3.10 28.15 29.08
CA ILE A 364 4.32 28.30 29.89
C ILE A 364 4.42 27.22 30.99
N GLU A 365 3.30 26.66 31.44
CA GLU A 365 3.28 25.60 32.46
C GLU A 365 3.71 24.23 31.92
N ASP A 366 3.55 23.95 30.61
CA ASP A 366 3.78 22.62 30.03
C ASP A 366 5.04 22.51 29.16
N GLN A 367 5.76 23.60 28.93
CA GLN A 367 6.94 23.65 28.03
C GLN A 367 6.68 23.08 26.61
N ILE A 368 5.46 23.22 26.08
CA ILE A 368 5.11 22.77 24.72
C ILE A 368 4.81 23.97 23.83
N GLY A 369 5.40 23.94 22.63
CA GLY A 369 5.15 24.90 21.56
C GLY A 369 4.36 24.22 20.45
N GLN A 370 3.18 24.79 20.18
CA GLN A 370 2.23 24.29 19.21
C GLN A 370 2.13 25.27 18.04
N TYR A 371 2.24 24.73 16.82
CA TYR A 371 2.04 25.45 15.56
C TYR A 371 0.76 24.93 14.90
N PHE A 372 -0.13 25.85 14.52
CA PHE A 372 -1.28 25.56 13.67
C PHE A 372 -0.97 26.04 12.26
N ILE A 373 -0.83 25.10 11.34
CA ILE A 373 -0.58 25.37 9.92
C ILE A 373 -1.94 25.27 9.22
N ASP A 374 -2.57 26.43 9.07
CA ASP A 374 -3.77 26.62 8.27
C ASP A 374 -3.34 27.10 6.88
N GLY A 375 -3.73 26.37 5.82
CA GLY A 375 -3.26 26.60 4.44
C GLY A 375 -4.33 26.24 3.41
N PRO A 376 -3.98 26.16 2.11
CA PRO A 376 -4.88 25.55 1.13
C PRO A 376 -5.07 24.06 1.46
N THR A 377 -6.27 23.53 1.22
CA THR A 377 -6.49 22.08 1.29
C THR A 377 -5.59 21.38 0.28
N ILE A 378 -4.72 20.50 0.75
CA ILE A 378 -3.84 19.68 -0.10
C ILE A 378 -4.44 18.28 -0.27
N THR A 379 -4.21 17.64 -1.41
CA THR A 379 -4.48 16.20 -1.59
C THR A 379 -3.15 15.50 -1.71
N THR A 380 -2.86 14.54 -0.83
CA THR A 380 -1.58 13.84 -0.82
C THR A 380 -1.66 12.49 -0.12
N ARG A 381 -0.70 11.60 -0.42
CA ARG A 381 -0.41 10.39 0.36
C ARG A 381 0.68 10.61 1.43
N PHE A 382 1.50 11.66 1.29
CA PHE A 382 2.66 11.88 2.15
C PHE A 382 2.79 13.32 2.65
N VAL A 383 3.06 13.46 3.94
CA VAL A 383 3.43 14.72 4.59
C VAL A 383 4.78 14.53 5.30
N ARG A 384 5.67 15.50 5.19
CA ARG A 384 7.02 15.45 5.77
C ARG A 384 7.33 16.66 6.64
N PHE A 385 7.94 16.40 7.80
CA PHE A 385 8.52 17.40 8.68
C PHE A 385 10.06 17.43 8.50
N VAL A 386 10.60 18.63 8.23
CA VAL A 386 12.04 18.84 7.94
C VAL A 386 12.60 20.00 8.77
N PRO A 387 13.31 19.73 9.88
CA PRO A 387 14.01 20.77 10.64
C PRO A 387 15.34 21.17 9.96
N HIS A 388 15.66 22.46 9.97
CA HIS A 388 16.76 23.02 9.17
C HIS A 388 17.96 23.59 9.96
N THR A 389 17.82 23.97 11.24
CA THR A 389 18.93 24.58 12.03
C THR A 389 19.01 24.10 13.48
N ASN A 390 20.20 23.68 13.92
CA ASN A 390 20.46 23.26 15.30
C ASN A 390 19.95 24.25 16.35
N VAL A 391 19.40 23.73 17.44
CA VAL A 391 19.24 24.48 18.70
C VAL A 391 20.62 24.75 19.29
N SER A 392 21.18 25.92 19.02
CA SER A 392 22.53 26.27 19.47
C SER A 392 22.55 26.72 20.93
N ASN A 393 22.34 25.80 21.87
CA ASN A 393 22.64 26.04 23.28
C ASN A 393 24.04 25.48 23.60
N ALA A 394 24.92 26.34 24.11
CA ALA A 394 26.36 26.34 23.74
C ALA A 394 27.27 25.22 24.28
N GLN A 395 26.73 24.10 24.78
CA GLN A 395 27.54 22.99 25.33
C GLN A 395 27.11 21.57 24.92
N ILE A 396 25.89 21.34 24.41
CA ILE A 396 25.44 20.01 23.97
C ILE A 396 24.60 20.18 22.70
N SER A 397 24.98 19.48 21.62
CA SER A 397 24.21 19.48 20.37
C SER A 397 22.98 18.58 20.54
N TYR A 398 21.89 19.13 21.06
CA TYR A 398 20.65 18.39 21.22
C TYR A 398 19.99 18.10 19.88
N SER A 399 19.64 16.83 19.69
CA SER A 399 18.74 16.30 18.68
C SER A 399 17.31 16.77 18.93
N TYR A 400 16.62 17.29 17.91
CA TYR A 400 15.27 17.85 18.04
C TYR A 400 14.26 16.84 18.57
N ALA A 401 13.31 17.29 19.40
CA ALA A 401 12.19 16.49 19.90
C ALA A 401 10.87 16.98 19.27
N LEU A 402 10.23 16.10 18.51
CA LEU A 402 8.88 16.28 17.95
C LEU A 402 7.91 15.44 18.78
N TYR A 403 7.05 16.10 19.55
CA TYR A 403 6.03 15.44 20.37
C TYR A 403 4.86 14.99 19.52
N GLU A 404 4.44 15.81 18.56
CA GLU A 404 3.27 15.48 17.76
C GLU A 404 3.31 16.12 16.37
N LEU A 405 2.89 15.35 15.37
CA LEU A 405 2.57 15.81 14.02
C LEU A 405 1.19 15.26 13.67
N GLN A 406 0.17 16.11 13.80
CA GLN A 406 -1.22 15.78 13.47
C GLN A 406 -1.59 16.36 12.11
N THR A 407 -2.42 15.66 11.35
CA THR A 407 -2.97 16.16 10.08
C THR A 407 -4.46 15.88 10.02
N PHE A 408 -5.25 16.92 9.82
CA PHE A 408 -6.70 16.88 9.91
C PHE A 408 -7.36 16.97 8.53
N THR A 409 -8.35 16.12 8.32
CA THR A 409 -9.24 16.19 7.15
C THR A 409 -10.14 17.44 7.21
N PRO A 410 -10.64 17.93 6.06
CA PRO A 410 -11.67 18.96 6.03
C PRO A 410 -12.92 18.62 6.84
N ASP A 411 -13.78 19.61 7.08
CA ASP A 411 -15.12 19.43 7.68
C ASP A 411 -16.15 18.76 6.72
N ARG A 412 -15.76 17.61 6.15
CA ARG A 412 -16.59 16.70 5.36
C ARG A 412 -16.07 15.26 5.47
N ILE A 413 -16.97 14.29 5.38
CA ILE A 413 -16.59 12.87 5.24
C ILE A 413 -15.88 12.69 3.89
N GLN A 414 -14.74 12.00 3.90
CA GLN A 414 -14.08 11.54 2.68
C GLN A 414 -14.29 10.04 2.49
N THR A 415 -14.40 9.61 1.23
CA THR A 415 -14.29 8.20 0.85
C THR A 415 -13.04 8.08 0.00
N VAL A 416 -11.98 7.49 0.55
CA VAL A 416 -10.72 7.30 -0.16
C VAL A 416 -10.57 5.84 -0.58
N THR A 417 -9.90 5.63 -1.69
CA THR A 417 -9.50 4.31 -2.16
C THR A 417 -8.18 3.96 -1.49
N ARG A 418 -8.17 2.97 -0.58
CA ARG A 418 -6.92 2.34 -0.18
C ARG A 418 -6.47 1.47 -1.36
N ALA A 419 -5.44 1.95 -2.06
CA ALA A 419 -4.69 1.10 -2.97
C ALA A 419 -4.23 -0.13 -2.18
N ALA A 420 -4.29 -1.31 -2.78
CA ALA A 420 -3.81 -2.55 -2.15
C ALA A 420 -2.29 -2.53 -2.06
N THR A 421 -1.74 -1.74 -1.12
CA THR A 421 -0.33 -1.76 -0.77
C THR A 421 0.01 -3.17 -0.30
N LEU A 422 0.89 -3.85 -1.04
CA LEU A 422 1.54 -5.08 -0.57
C LEU A 422 2.06 -4.88 0.86
N ASP A 423 2.11 -5.98 1.61
CA ASP A 423 2.67 -6.04 2.97
C ASP A 423 3.96 -5.23 3.03
N SER A 424 3.97 -4.24 3.92
CA SER A 424 5.15 -3.41 4.15
C SER A 424 6.26 -4.31 4.70
N PRO A 425 7.55 -4.10 4.34
CA PRO A 425 8.66 -4.86 4.92
C PRO A 425 8.82 -4.69 6.46
N ILE A 426 7.90 -3.96 7.11
CA ILE A 426 7.81 -3.70 8.54
C ILE A 426 6.55 -4.35 9.17
N ASP A 427 5.74 -5.15 8.46
CA ASP A 427 4.56 -5.84 9.01
C ASP A 427 4.90 -7.04 9.96
N GLY A 428 6.00 -6.92 10.70
CA GLY A 428 6.16 -7.60 11.97
C GLY A 428 5.28 -6.94 13.02
N THR A 429 4.36 -7.72 13.61
CA THR A 429 3.35 -7.33 14.62
C THR A 429 3.60 -6.00 15.33
N ILE A 430 2.88 -4.96 14.91
CA ILE A 430 2.69 -3.72 15.67
C ILE A 430 2.07 -4.12 17.03
N PRO A 431 2.57 -3.62 18.18
CA PRO A 431 1.92 -3.87 19.47
C PRO A 431 0.49 -3.37 19.44
N GLU A 432 -0.47 -4.17 19.94
CA GLU A 432 -1.86 -3.71 20.08
C GLU A 432 -1.89 -2.39 20.85
N PRO A 433 -2.66 -1.38 20.40
CA PRO A 433 -2.86 -0.16 21.17
C PRO A 433 -3.39 -0.52 22.56
N GLN A 434 -2.64 -0.19 23.61
CA GLN A 434 -3.09 -0.41 24.99
C GLN A 434 -4.10 0.66 25.41
N GLY A 435 -5.24 0.68 24.72
CA GLY A 435 -6.42 1.48 25.00
C GLY A 435 -7.65 0.58 24.90
N THR A 436 -8.22 0.21 26.05
CA THR A 436 -9.37 -0.71 26.12
C THR A 436 -10.60 -0.08 25.46
N VAL A 437 -10.95 -0.53 24.25
CA VAL A 437 -12.26 -0.23 23.65
C VAL A 437 -13.33 -1.03 24.39
N ILE A 438 -13.97 -0.39 25.37
CA ILE A 438 -15.08 -1.00 26.12
C ILE A 438 -16.35 -0.94 25.25
N ASN A 439 -16.48 -1.89 24.32
CA ASN A 439 -17.70 -2.12 23.54
C ASN A 439 -18.81 -2.70 24.44
N ASN A 440 -19.41 -1.87 25.30
CA ASN A 440 -20.71 -2.08 25.95
C ASN A 440 -21.17 -0.78 26.64
N THR A 441 -21.90 0.07 25.92
CA THR A 441 -22.69 1.15 26.53
C THR A 441 -24.01 1.26 25.75
N PRO A 442 -25.19 1.23 26.41
CA PRO A 442 -26.48 1.40 25.72
C PRO A 442 -26.58 2.74 25.00
N SER A 443 -27.42 2.80 23.96
CA SER A 443 -27.64 3.95 23.06
C SER A 443 -28.13 5.25 23.71
N ASP A 444 -28.38 5.23 25.02
CA ASP A 444 -29.21 6.22 25.70
C ASP A 444 -28.38 7.17 26.61
N GLU A 445 -27.04 7.01 26.64
CA GLU A 445 -26.08 7.91 27.30
C GLU A 445 -25.08 8.54 26.30
N ILE A 446 -25.55 8.95 25.12
CA ILE A 446 -24.80 9.91 24.29
C ILE A 446 -24.83 11.27 25.01
N VAL A 447 -23.79 11.56 25.78
CA VAL A 447 -23.53 12.91 26.28
C VAL A 447 -22.80 13.68 25.19
N ASP A 448 -23.55 14.49 24.44
CA ASP A 448 -22.96 15.61 23.70
C ASP A 448 -22.22 16.50 24.70
N ALA A 449 -20.88 16.45 24.66
CA ALA A 449 -20.02 17.35 25.40
C ALA A 449 -19.51 18.44 24.44
N PRO A 450 -20.29 19.53 24.20
CA PRO A 450 -19.78 20.64 23.42
C PRO A 450 -18.56 21.24 24.14
N TYR A 451 -17.43 21.32 23.44
CA TYR A 451 -16.23 21.96 23.96
C TYR A 451 -16.49 23.45 24.18
N SER A 452 -16.84 23.82 25.41
CA SER A 452 -16.83 25.20 25.87
C SER A 452 -15.49 25.50 26.54
N PRO A 453 -14.70 26.45 26.03
CA PRO A 453 -13.46 26.83 26.68
C PRO A 453 -13.77 27.37 28.09
N LYS A 454 -13.09 26.82 29.11
CA LYS A 454 -13.22 27.32 30.48
C LYS A 454 -12.71 28.75 30.56
N THR A 455 -13.62 29.72 30.70
CA THR A 455 -13.27 31.07 31.13
C THR A 455 -12.79 31.01 32.59
N VAL A 456 -11.48 30.92 32.79
CA VAL A 456 -10.89 31.01 34.13
C VAL A 456 -11.02 32.45 34.61
N SER A 457 -11.82 32.65 35.66
CA SER A 457 -11.96 33.96 36.29
C SER A 457 -10.66 34.40 36.94
N LEU A 458 -10.17 35.58 36.58
CA LEU A 458 -9.10 36.28 37.31
C LEU A 458 -9.46 36.40 38.80
N LEU A 459 -8.72 35.70 39.65
CA LEU A 459 -8.74 35.91 41.10
C LEU A 459 -7.38 36.46 41.54
N SER A 460 -7.37 37.75 41.84
CA SER A 460 -6.23 38.46 42.41
C SER A 460 -5.83 37.88 43.77
N LYS A 461 -4.52 37.69 43.98
CA LYS A 461 -3.93 37.41 45.31
C LYS A 461 -4.39 38.43 46.35
N THR A 462 -4.90 37.94 47.48
CA THR A 462 -4.59 38.46 48.83
C THR A 462 -4.90 37.40 49.89
N ASP A 463 -3.86 36.99 50.60
CA ASP A 463 -3.77 36.72 52.04
C ASP A 463 -4.72 35.73 52.78
N THR A 464 -4.09 34.64 53.22
CA THR A 464 -4.08 34.07 54.59
C THR A 464 -5.40 33.87 55.38
N ILE A 465 -5.71 32.63 55.79
CA ILE A 465 -5.70 32.15 57.21
C ILE A 465 -6.35 30.75 57.40
N MET A 466 -5.70 29.93 58.26
CA MET A 466 -6.17 28.73 58.99
C MET A 466 -6.94 27.59 58.28
N GLY A 467 -6.24 26.46 58.19
CA GLY A 467 -6.57 25.32 59.06
C GLY A 467 -7.25 24.11 58.41
N TRP A 468 -7.31 23.02 59.19
CA TRP A 468 -7.90 21.71 58.89
C TRP A 468 -7.10 20.78 57.98
N THR A 469 -6.21 20.01 58.64
CA THR A 469 -5.75 18.70 58.15
C THR A 469 -6.96 17.77 58.00
N ILE A 470 -7.18 17.24 56.79
CA ILE A 470 -8.04 16.05 56.60
C ILE A 470 -7.12 14.84 56.46
N LEU A 471 -7.21 13.95 57.43
CA LEU A 471 -6.52 12.67 57.47
C LEU A 471 -7.57 11.57 57.26
N GLY A 472 -7.31 10.62 56.34
CA GLY A 472 -7.91 9.29 56.46
C GLY A 472 -8.63 8.71 55.24
N LEU A 473 -8.04 7.61 54.78
CA LEU A 473 -8.70 6.30 54.58
C LEU A 473 -9.59 6.08 53.35
N SER A 474 -9.00 5.35 52.41
CA SER A 474 -9.66 4.40 51.53
C SER A 474 -10.48 3.36 52.31
N ILE A 475 -11.70 3.07 51.86
CA ILE A 475 -12.40 1.80 52.14
C ILE A 475 -12.95 1.25 50.82
N SER A 476 -12.71 -0.04 50.61
CA SER A 476 -13.17 -0.83 49.46
C SER A 476 -14.56 -1.44 49.69
N GLY A 477 -15.39 -1.46 48.65
CA GLY A 477 -16.43 -2.49 48.48
C GLY A 477 -17.88 -2.08 48.73
N LEU A 478 -18.73 -2.37 47.74
CA LEU A 478 -20.19 -2.49 47.77
C LEU A 478 -21.04 -1.31 48.31
N GLY A 479 -21.33 -0.37 47.41
CA GLY A 479 -22.69 -0.10 46.94
C GLY A 479 -23.79 0.26 47.95
N ILE A 480 -24.08 1.56 48.08
CA ILE A 480 -25.38 2.08 48.53
C ILE A 480 -25.84 3.21 47.59
N VAL A 481 -27.11 3.15 47.18
CA VAL A 481 -27.80 4.18 46.39
C VAL A 481 -28.10 5.39 47.28
N LEU A 482 -27.76 6.59 46.82
CA LEU A 482 -28.03 7.84 47.54
C LEU A 482 -28.72 8.87 46.61
N GLY A 483 -30.05 8.95 46.71
CA GLY A 483 -30.83 9.98 46.05
C GLY A 483 -30.66 11.34 46.73
N ILE A 484 -30.39 12.38 45.95
CA ILE A 484 -30.18 13.75 46.46
C ILE A 484 -31.49 14.54 46.40
N CYS A 485 -32.08 14.81 47.57
CA CYS A 485 -33.14 15.80 47.73
C CYS A 485 -32.54 17.20 47.92
N LEU A 486 -32.80 18.13 46.99
CA LEU A 486 -32.42 19.54 47.15
C LEU A 486 -33.58 20.40 47.68
N PHE A 487 -33.42 20.90 48.91
CA PHE A 487 -34.35 21.86 49.52
C PHE A 487 -34.10 23.29 49.01
N LYS A 488 -35.19 23.96 48.60
CA LYS A 488 -35.17 25.32 48.05
C LYS A 488 -35.19 26.38 49.16
N HIS A 489 -34.02 26.87 49.60
CA HIS A 489 -33.95 27.84 50.70
C HIS A 489 -34.35 29.26 50.27
N LYS A 490 -35.54 29.70 50.69
CA LYS A 490 -36.10 31.03 50.42
C LYS A 490 -35.59 32.06 51.45
N LYS A 491 -34.64 32.92 51.09
CA LYS A 491 -34.21 34.05 51.97
C LYS A 491 -35.35 35.06 52.14
N ARG A 492 -35.70 35.38 53.39
CA ARG A 492 -36.56 36.52 53.76
C ARG A 492 -35.70 37.78 53.96
N LYS A 493 -36.33 38.94 53.76
CA LYS A 493 -35.83 40.26 54.15
C LYS A 493 -36.05 40.49 55.65
N GLU A 494 -35.14 41.25 56.25
CA GLU A 494 -35.35 42.35 57.22
C GLU A 494 -33.93 42.99 57.35
N ILE A 495 -33.67 44.29 57.16
CA ILE A 495 -34.28 45.51 57.73
C ILE A 495 -34.21 45.45 59.26
N LYS A 496 -33.11 45.93 59.86
CA LYS A 496 -32.82 47.37 59.95
C LYS A 496 -31.32 47.65 60.15
#